data_AF-A0A7S3X9M4-F1
#
_entry.id   AF-A0A7S3X9M4-F1
#
_cell.length_a   1.000
_cell.length_b   1.000
_cell.length_c   1.000
_cell.angle_alpha   90.00
_cell.angle_beta   90.00
_cell.angle_gamma   90.00
#
_symmetry.space_group_name_H-M   'P 1'
#
loop_
_entity.id
_entity.type
_entity.pdbx_description
1 polymer ?
#
loop_
_entity_poly.entity_id
_entity_poly.type
_entity_poly.pdbx_seq_one_letter_code
_entity_poly.pdbx_strand_id
1 'polypeptide(L)'
;ALPSRPPTSPPPRELAMSTHDKTAPTSLTGPGHAVGRVMLPIIAGAIAIHSGLDIFLTLAVSIAWNLAYVVLSSPRHDLIPRLKFTCLAWPRDIVVVAMRYFIICNGHHGSPLAWLFLLPLGVFETQTTQWLADWYEGRPMKNLTKHQILKQIPVACTEAFGLSIGFRIFTIAPGGPSASALLHTIWRAPLFDVGLDLGFYTFHRTCHKNRQLYRWIHAEHHTDVAKEYGQLVAHETYSISTIEALSILGSYLIGFELIGVVLPYSLFDMACLVSWAHTVELLGHTELSWSPNGHPMRIIAEWCGLELKGAEHTMHHQKPLSNFSKRLTLFDKIFGTYEPPTAGKLKAAGNVIVATKRMKAY
;
A
#
# COMPACT_ATOMS: atom_id res chain seq x y z
N ALA A 1 -35.04 24.56 47.13
CA ALA A 1 -34.18 23.37 47.03
C ALA A 1 -33.69 23.26 45.60
N LEU A 2 -32.42 23.59 45.35
CA LEU A 2 -31.73 23.46 44.06
C LEU A 2 -30.80 22.24 44.15
N PRO A 3 -30.70 21.39 43.11
CA PRO A 3 -29.85 20.20 43.16
C PRO A 3 -28.38 20.58 43.02
N SER A 4 -27.55 20.00 43.88
CA SER A 4 -26.10 20.14 43.92
C SER A 4 -25.44 19.60 42.64
N ARG A 5 -24.56 20.39 42.02
CA ARG A 5 -23.70 19.94 40.92
C ARG A 5 -22.76 18.82 41.37
N PRO A 6 -22.52 17.78 40.54
CA PRO A 6 -21.53 16.76 40.83
C PRO A 6 -20.11 17.32 40.68
N PRO A 7 -19.12 16.73 41.37
CA PRO A 7 -17.74 17.21 41.36
C PRO A 7 -17.10 17.02 39.98
N THR A 8 -16.43 18.06 39.50
CA THR A 8 -15.62 18.04 38.28
C THR A 8 -14.45 17.08 38.44
N SER A 9 -14.37 16.08 37.57
CA SER A 9 -13.22 15.17 37.48
C SER A 9 -11.93 15.97 37.18
N PRO A 10 -10.79 15.59 37.78
CA PRO A 10 -9.52 16.24 37.49
C PRO A 10 -9.13 16.04 36.02
N PRO A 11 -8.39 16.99 35.42
CA PRO A 11 -7.91 16.86 34.05
C PRO A 11 -7.01 15.61 33.93
N PRO A 12 -7.07 14.89 32.80
CA PRO A 12 -6.27 13.69 32.60
C PRO A 12 -4.78 14.06 32.65
N ARG A 13 -4.02 13.39 33.52
CA ARG A 13 -2.56 13.43 33.50
C ARG A 13 -2.08 12.99 32.12
N GLU A 14 -1.33 13.85 31.44
CA GLU A 14 -0.48 13.47 30.31
C GLU A 14 0.50 12.38 30.77
N LEU A 15 0.11 11.12 30.61
CA LEU A 15 1.03 10.00 30.75
C LEU A 15 1.86 9.94 29.48
N ALA A 16 3.14 10.29 29.61
CA ALA A 16 4.19 10.12 28.62
C ALA A 16 3.96 8.84 27.81
N MET A 17 3.93 8.99 26.48
CA MET A 17 3.95 7.87 25.55
C MET A 17 5.08 6.93 25.97
N SER A 18 4.75 5.66 26.20
CA SER A 18 5.76 4.61 26.32
C SER A 18 6.55 4.62 25.02
N THR A 19 7.74 5.21 25.08
CA THR A 19 8.79 5.00 24.10
C THR A 19 9.13 3.53 24.20
N HIS A 20 8.52 2.70 23.35
CA HIS A 20 9.19 1.47 22.96
C HIS A 20 10.56 1.92 22.49
N ASP A 21 11.57 1.60 23.28
CA ASP A 21 12.96 1.90 22.98
C ASP A 21 13.22 1.21 21.64
N LYS A 22 13.16 1.98 20.53
CA LYS A 22 13.52 1.53 19.18
C LYS A 22 15.05 1.39 19.13
N THR A 23 15.64 0.71 20.11
CA THR A 23 17.05 0.32 20.06
C THR A 23 17.16 -0.66 18.90
N ALA A 24 17.66 -0.15 17.77
CA ALA A 24 17.76 -0.88 16.53
C ALA A 24 18.49 -2.22 16.77
N PRO A 25 17.88 -3.38 16.43
CA PRO A 25 18.56 -4.65 16.56
C PRO A 25 19.88 -4.62 15.76
N THR A 26 20.96 -5.03 16.41
CA THR A 26 22.34 -4.89 15.91
C THR A 26 22.70 -5.83 14.76
N SER A 27 21.77 -6.67 14.26
CA SER A 27 22.00 -7.60 13.13
C SER A 27 21.05 -7.39 11.94
N LEU A 28 20.61 -6.15 11.68
CA LEU A 28 19.75 -5.74 10.55
C LEU A 28 20.41 -5.82 9.15
N THR A 29 21.44 -6.64 8.92
CA THR A 29 22.09 -6.74 7.60
C THR A 29 22.01 -8.15 7.04
N GLY A 30 20.84 -8.51 6.52
CA GLY A 30 20.72 -9.63 5.58
C GLY A 30 21.32 -9.25 4.21
N PRO A 31 21.75 -10.21 3.39
CA PRO A 31 22.35 -9.95 2.08
C PRO A 31 21.46 -9.13 1.12
N GLY A 32 20.13 -9.20 1.27
CA GLY A 32 19.18 -8.36 0.52
C GLY A 32 19.32 -6.85 0.79
N HIS A 33 19.84 -6.48 1.96
CA HIS A 33 20.00 -5.08 2.36
C HIS A 33 21.11 -4.36 1.57
N ALA A 34 22.19 -5.06 1.20
CA ALA A 34 23.27 -4.47 0.41
C ALA A 34 22.83 -4.19 -1.04
N VAL A 35 22.09 -5.13 -1.64
CA VAL A 35 21.54 -4.99 -2.99
C VAL A 35 20.56 -3.81 -3.04
N GLY A 36 19.65 -3.72 -2.07
CA GLY A 36 18.66 -2.63 -2.02
C GLY A 36 19.26 -1.24 -1.86
N ARG A 37 20.37 -1.10 -1.11
CA ARG A 37 20.95 0.22 -0.81
C ARG A 37 21.91 0.76 -1.87
N VAL A 38 22.53 -0.12 -2.66
CA VAL A 38 23.56 0.29 -3.63
C VAL A 38 23.11 0.03 -5.06
N MET A 39 22.63 -1.18 -5.37
CA MET A 39 22.33 -1.55 -6.75
C MET A 39 21.05 -0.91 -7.26
N LEU A 40 19.98 -0.85 -6.44
CA LEU A 40 18.71 -0.25 -6.88
C LEU A 40 18.85 1.24 -7.24
N PRO A 41 19.50 2.11 -6.43
CA PRO A 41 19.73 3.50 -6.83
C PRO A 41 20.52 3.65 -8.13
N ILE A 42 21.54 2.82 -8.35
CA ILE A 42 22.35 2.87 -9.57
C ILE A 42 21.51 2.48 -10.79
N ILE A 43 20.77 1.38 -10.71
CA ILE A 43 19.91 0.90 -11.79
C ILE A 43 18.81 1.92 -12.08
N ALA A 44 18.14 2.45 -11.05
CA ALA A 44 17.10 3.47 -11.20
C ALA A 44 17.64 4.75 -11.84
N GLY A 45 18.83 5.21 -11.43
CA GLY A 45 19.50 6.35 -12.05
C GLY A 45 19.83 6.10 -13.53
N ALA A 46 20.34 4.92 -13.86
CA ALA A 46 20.62 4.54 -15.25
C ALA A 46 19.35 4.49 -16.12
N ILE A 47 18.26 3.92 -15.60
CA ILE A 47 16.95 3.89 -16.27
C ILE A 47 16.45 5.33 -16.52
N ALA A 48 16.49 6.18 -15.50
CA ALA A 48 16.00 7.55 -15.60
C ALA A 48 16.81 8.37 -16.62
N ILE A 49 18.14 8.26 -16.59
CA ILE A 49 19.03 8.93 -17.56
C ILE A 49 18.78 8.43 -18.98
N HIS A 50 18.65 7.10 -19.16
CA HIS A 50 18.39 6.52 -20.48
C HIS A 50 17.01 6.90 -21.04
N SER A 51 16.04 7.16 -20.17
CA SER A 51 14.68 7.52 -20.58
C SER A 51 14.58 8.97 -21.08
N GLY A 52 15.53 9.84 -20.74
CA GLY A 52 15.56 11.24 -21.17
C GLY A 52 15.86 12.19 -20.01
N LEU A 53 16.47 13.33 -20.34
CA LEU A 53 16.85 14.34 -19.34
C LEU A 53 15.61 14.93 -18.62
N ASP A 54 14.52 15.16 -19.35
CA ASP A 54 13.27 15.69 -18.81
C ASP A 54 12.63 14.72 -17.80
N ILE A 55 12.65 13.42 -18.08
CA ILE A 55 12.17 12.37 -17.18
C ILE A 55 13.05 12.31 -15.93
N PHE A 56 14.36 12.28 -16.10
CA PHE A 56 15.31 12.28 -14.99
C PHE A 56 15.08 13.48 -14.05
N LEU A 57 14.97 14.69 -14.62
CA LEU A 57 14.73 15.91 -13.85
C LEU A 57 13.37 15.88 -13.14
N THR A 58 12.32 15.38 -13.81
CA THR A 58 10.98 15.27 -13.21
C THR A 58 10.97 14.31 -12.02
N LEU A 59 11.65 13.17 -12.14
CA LEU A 59 11.82 12.22 -11.04
C LEU A 59 12.65 12.82 -9.90
N ALA A 60 13.76 13.48 -10.21
CA ALA A 60 14.62 14.13 -9.21
C ALA A 60 13.86 15.21 -8.42
N VAL A 61 13.08 16.04 -9.10
CA VAL A 61 12.21 17.06 -8.47
C VAL A 61 11.14 16.39 -7.61
N SER A 62 10.53 15.30 -8.08
CA SER A 62 9.51 14.55 -7.32
C SER A 62 10.07 13.93 -6.04
N ILE A 63 11.29 13.37 -6.11
CA ILE A 63 12.01 12.83 -4.95
C ILE A 63 12.34 13.96 -3.98
N ALA A 64 12.92 15.06 -4.47
CA ALA A 64 13.27 16.22 -3.65
C ALA A 64 12.05 16.82 -2.95
N TRP A 65 10.93 16.94 -3.66
CA TRP A 65 9.64 17.34 -3.10
C TRP A 65 9.21 16.40 -1.97
N ASN A 66 9.20 15.09 -2.22
CA ASN A 66 8.74 14.13 -1.22
C ASN A 66 9.62 14.16 0.04
N LEU A 67 10.94 14.27 -0.13
CA LEU A 67 11.88 14.41 1.00
C LEU A 67 11.64 15.71 1.78
N ALA A 68 11.48 16.84 1.09
CA ALA A 68 11.17 18.10 1.73
C ALA A 68 9.83 18.04 2.49
N TYR A 69 8.80 17.43 1.90
CA TYR A 69 7.52 17.24 2.55
C TYR A 69 7.64 16.39 3.82
N VAL A 70 8.40 15.28 3.75
CA VAL A 70 8.69 14.43 4.91
C VAL A 70 9.38 15.23 6.02
N VAL A 71 10.34 16.10 5.70
CA VAL A 71 10.99 17.01 6.67
C VAL A 71 9.99 17.93 7.34
N LEU A 72 9.05 18.49 6.57
CA LEU A 72 8.09 19.46 7.05
C LEU A 72 6.93 18.84 7.84
N SER A 73 6.47 17.65 7.46
CA SER A 73 5.24 17.06 8.00
C SER A 73 5.47 15.99 9.07
N SER A 74 6.66 15.40 9.15
CA SER A 74 6.89 14.23 10.00
C SER A 74 7.24 14.59 11.44
N PRO A 75 6.75 13.84 12.45
CA PRO A 75 7.20 13.98 13.83
C PRO A 75 8.71 13.77 13.95
N ARG A 76 9.39 14.56 14.79
CA ARG A 76 10.86 14.50 14.95
C ARG A 76 11.41 13.11 15.26
N HIS A 77 10.69 12.33 16.08
CA HIS A 77 11.10 10.97 16.46
C HIS A 77 11.01 9.95 15.32
N ASP A 78 10.28 10.26 14.25
CA ASP A 78 10.00 9.38 13.12
C ASP A 78 10.56 9.92 11.78
N LEU A 79 11.18 11.10 11.82
CA LEU A 79 11.70 11.80 10.65
C LEU A 79 12.79 10.99 9.92
N ILE A 80 13.80 10.53 10.65
CA ILE A 80 14.94 9.80 10.05
C ILE A 80 14.50 8.46 9.43
N PRO A 81 13.68 7.62 10.10
CA PRO A 81 13.08 6.45 9.48
C PRO A 81 12.32 6.76 8.18
N ARG A 82 11.46 7.79 8.18
CA ARG A 82 10.68 8.18 6.99
C ARG A 82 11.53 8.66 5.84
N LEU A 83 12.55 9.47 6.10
CA LEU A 83 13.47 9.94 5.06
C LEU A 83 14.21 8.76 4.42
N LYS A 84 14.73 7.84 5.24
CA LYS A 84 15.42 6.64 4.75
C LYS A 84 14.48 5.73 3.96
N PHE A 85 13.26 5.48 4.44
CA PHE A 85 12.26 4.73 3.70
C PHE A 85 12.01 5.37 2.34
N THR A 86 11.79 6.69 2.31
CA THR A 86 11.55 7.46 1.07
C THR A 86 12.70 7.30 0.08
N CYS A 87 13.95 7.50 0.54
CA CYS A 87 15.14 7.34 -0.31
C CYS A 87 15.30 5.93 -0.89
N LEU A 88 14.80 4.89 -0.22
CA LEU A 88 14.90 3.51 -0.69
C LEU A 88 13.69 3.07 -1.52
N ALA A 89 12.51 3.62 -1.25
CA ALA A 89 11.29 3.33 -2.00
C ALA A 89 11.36 3.85 -3.43
N TRP A 90 11.80 5.10 -3.64
CA TRP A 90 11.86 5.71 -4.98
C TRP A 90 12.67 4.91 -6.02
N PRO A 91 13.92 4.47 -5.73
CA PRO A 91 14.65 3.61 -6.66
C PRO A 91 13.95 2.28 -6.95
N ARG A 92 13.32 1.67 -5.94
CA ARG A 92 12.53 0.45 -6.12
C ARG A 92 11.36 0.70 -7.07
N ASP A 93 10.62 1.77 -6.85
CA ASP A 93 9.42 2.11 -7.63
C ASP A 93 9.78 2.45 -9.09
N ILE A 94 10.89 3.16 -9.33
CA ILE A 94 11.40 3.40 -10.69
C ILE A 94 11.70 2.08 -11.42
N VAL A 95 12.38 1.13 -10.76
CA VAL A 95 12.66 -0.18 -11.34
C VAL A 95 11.38 -0.97 -11.61
N VAL A 96 10.44 -0.98 -10.66
CA VAL A 96 9.16 -1.67 -10.81
C VAL A 96 8.35 -1.09 -11.97
N VAL A 97 8.20 0.23 -12.05
CA VAL A 97 7.46 0.91 -13.13
C VAL A 97 8.11 0.61 -14.49
N ALA A 98 9.44 0.67 -14.58
CA ALA A 98 10.15 0.40 -15.83
C ALA A 98 9.97 -1.06 -16.29
N MET A 99 10.11 -2.02 -15.37
CA MET A 99 9.88 -3.45 -15.67
C MET A 99 8.43 -3.72 -16.04
N ARG A 100 7.47 -3.15 -15.31
CA ARG A 100 6.04 -3.30 -15.61
C ARG A 100 5.69 -2.70 -16.96
N TYR A 101 6.21 -1.51 -17.28
CA TYR A 101 6.03 -0.88 -18.59
C TYR A 101 6.58 -1.75 -19.72
N PHE A 102 7.79 -2.31 -19.54
CA PHE A 102 8.37 -3.24 -20.50
C PHE A 102 7.47 -4.48 -20.72
N ILE A 103 6.98 -5.10 -19.65
CA ILE A 103 6.09 -6.26 -19.71
C ILE A 103 4.79 -5.92 -20.43
N ILE A 104 4.15 -4.81 -20.06
CA ILE A 104 2.90 -4.32 -20.65
C ILE A 104 3.08 -4.06 -22.14
N CYS A 105 4.16 -3.38 -22.56
CA CYS A 105 4.41 -3.12 -23.98
C CYS A 105 4.58 -4.41 -24.78
N ASN A 106 5.41 -5.35 -24.30
CA ASN A 106 5.64 -6.61 -25.02
C ASN A 106 4.39 -7.50 -25.05
N GLY A 107 3.62 -7.52 -23.97
CA GLY A 107 2.35 -8.24 -23.90
C GLY A 107 1.30 -7.64 -24.81
N HIS A 108 1.21 -6.31 -24.87
CA HIS A 108 0.30 -5.58 -25.76
C HIS A 108 0.65 -5.80 -27.24
N HIS A 109 1.93 -5.77 -27.59
CA HIS A 109 2.42 -5.95 -28.97
C HIS A 109 2.56 -7.41 -29.40
N GLY A 110 1.90 -8.34 -28.70
CA GLY A 110 1.65 -9.69 -29.22
C GLY A 110 2.55 -10.80 -28.68
N SER A 111 3.27 -10.59 -27.57
CA SER A 111 3.97 -11.67 -26.87
C SER A 111 3.28 -12.02 -25.54
N PRO A 112 2.33 -12.98 -25.51
CA PRO A 112 1.75 -13.47 -24.25
C PRO A 112 2.79 -14.00 -23.26
N LEU A 113 3.98 -14.39 -23.75
CA LEU A 113 5.09 -14.82 -22.90
C LEU A 113 5.62 -13.70 -22.01
N ALA A 114 5.42 -12.43 -22.38
CA ALA A 114 5.76 -11.29 -21.53
C ALA A 114 5.06 -11.36 -20.17
N TRP A 115 3.85 -11.93 -20.10
CA TRP A 115 3.10 -12.09 -18.85
C TRP A 115 3.77 -13.02 -17.84
N LEU A 116 4.65 -13.92 -18.28
CA LEU A 116 5.42 -14.78 -17.39
C LEU A 116 6.36 -13.98 -16.47
N PHE A 117 6.72 -12.76 -16.86
CA PHE A 117 7.56 -11.87 -16.06
C PHE A 117 6.78 -11.11 -14.95
N LEU A 118 5.45 -11.19 -14.92
CA LEU A 118 4.65 -10.60 -13.83
C LEU A 118 4.90 -11.33 -12.50
N LEU A 119 5.13 -12.65 -12.52
CA LEU A 119 5.44 -13.41 -11.30
C LEU A 119 6.77 -12.97 -10.65
N PRO A 120 7.92 -12.97 -11.35
CA PRO A 120 9.17 -12.50 -10.75
C PRO A 120 9.11 -11.02 -10.35
N LEU A 121 8.39 -10.18 -11.10
CA LEU A 121 8.17 -8.78 -10.73
C LEU A 121 7.36 -8.66 -9.42
N GLY A 122 6.24 -9.37 -9.30
CA GLY A 122 5.39 -9.36 -8.10
C GLY A 122 6.09 -9.92 -6.87
N VAL A 123 6.92 -10.97 -7.04
CA VAL A 123 7.79 -11.48 -5.96
C VAL A 123 8.81 -10.43 -5.53
N PHE A 124 9.49 -9.78 -6.48
CA PHE A 124 10.45 -8.71 -6.19
C PHE A 124 9.79 -7.54 -5.45
N GLU A 125 8.67 -7.06 -5.97
CA GLU A 125 7.91 -5.94 -5.42
C GLU A 125 7.41 -6.23 -4.00
N THR A 126 6.79 -7.40 -3.78
CA THR A 126 6.30 -7.82 -2.46
C THR A 126 7.44 -7.92 -1.45
N GLN A 127 8.53 -8.59 -1.84
CA GLN A 127 9.66 -8.84 -0.94
C GLN A 127 10.38 -7.55 -0.56
N THR A 128 10.66 -6.68 -1.54
CA THR A 128 11.35 -5.41 -1.29
C THR A 128 10.47 -4.45 -0.48
N THR A 129 9.16 -4.42 -0.71
CA THR A 129 8.22 -3.65 0.12
C THR A 129 8.18 -4.15 1.55
N GLN A 130 8.12 -5.46 1.75
CA GLN A 130 8.16 -6.06 3.08
C GLN A 130 9.46 -5.72 3.81
N TRP A 131 10.61 -5.77 3.14
CA TRP A 131 11.89 -5.35 3.75
C TRP A 131 11.90 -3.89 4.15
N LEU A 132 11.37 -3.00 3.32
CA LEU A 132 11.28 -1.58 3.66
C LEU A 132 10.37 -1.36 4.88
N ALA A 133 9.23 -2.05 4.92
CA ALA A 133 8.30 -1.99 6.04
C ALA A 133 8.90 -2.60 7.33
N ASP A 134 9.53 -3.76 7.24
CA ASP A 134 10.22 -4.41 8.37
C ASP A 134 11.30 -3.50 8.94
N TRP A 135 12.14 -2.93 8.07
CA TRP A 135 13.19 -2.02 8.47
C TRP A 135 12.62 -0.77 9.17
N TYR A 136 11.55 -0.19 8.61
CA TYR A 136 10.91 1.00 9.17
C TYR A 136 10.26 0.75 10.54
N GLU A 137 9.57 -0.38 10.68
CA GLU A 137 8.89 -0.79 11.91
C GLU A 137 9.84 -1.45 12.93
N GLY A 138 11.12 -1.63 12.59
CA GLY A 138 12.10 -2.28 13.46
C GLY A 138 11.90 -3.80 13.61
N ARG A 139 11.24 -4.43 12.65
CA ARG A 139 11.04 -5.89 12.61
C ARG A 139 12.28 -6.60 12.03
N PRO A 140 12.53 -7.86 12.40
CA PRO A 140 13.53 -8.68 11.74
C PRO A 140 13.21 -8.83 10.25
N MET A 141 14.15 -8.50 9.36
CA MET A 141 13.98 -8.70 7.93
C MET A 141 13.95 -10.20 7.60
N LYS A 142 12.89 -10.64 6.95
CA LYS A 142 12.71 -12.05 6.59
C LYS A 142 13.27 -12.38 5.23
N ASN A 143 13.69 -13.64 5.08
CA ASN A 143 13.95 -14.20 3.76
C ASN A 143 12.62 -14.53 3.06
N LEU A 144 12.65 -14.43 1.72
CA LEU A 144 11.55 -14.88 0.88
C LEU A 144 11.30 -16.37 1.10
N THR A 145 10.04 -16.74 1.32
CA THR A 145 9.61 -18.12 1.54
C THR A 145 8.95 -18.72 0.30
N LYS A 146 8.94 -20.05 0.20
CA LYS A 146 8.20 -20.76 -0.86
C LYS A 146 6.71 -20.42 -0.81
N HIS A 147 6.14 -20.28 0.38
CA HIS A 147 4.73 -19.94 0.56
C HIS A 147 4.41 -18.56 -0.05
N GLN A 148 5.24 -17.54 0.21
CA GLN A 148 5.07 -16.21 -0.37
C GLN A 148 5.15 -16.23 -1.90
N ILE A 149 6.09 -17.00 -2.48
CA ILE A 149 6.19 -17.17 -3.94
C ILE A 149 4.91 -17.82 -4.50
N LEU A 150 4.41 -18.88 -3.86
CA LEU A 150 3.19 -19.56 -4.31
C LEU A 150 1.96 -18.66 -4.23
N LYS A 151 1.87 -17.79 -3.22
CA LYS A 151 0.80 -16.79 -3.10
C LYS A 151 0.85 -15.69 -4.17
N GLN A 152 2.01 -15.44 -4.78
CA GLN A 152 2.12 -14.50 -5.90
C GLN A 152 1.60 -15.06 -7.24
N ILE A 153 1.51 -16.38 -7.39
CA ILE A 153 1.00 -17.01 -8.63
C ILE A 153 -0.41 -16.52 -8.97
N PRO A 154 -1.43 -16.62 -8.09
CA PRO A 154 -2.78 -16.16 -8.42
C PRO A 154 -2.84 -14.65 -8.68
N VAL A 155 -2.05 -13.84 -7.98
CA VAL A 155 -1.96 -12.39 -8.20
C VAL A 155 -1.41 -12.10 -9.60
N ALA A 156 -0.28 -12.71 -9.98
CA ALA A 156 0.34 -12.54 -11.28
C ALA A 156 -0.56 -13.05 -12.43
N CYS A 157 -1.24 -14.20 -12.24
CA CYS A 157 -2.21 -14.70 -13.21
C CYS A 157 -3.40 -13.76 -13.38
N THR A 158 -3.89 -13.19 -12.27
CA THR A 158 -4.98 -12.23 -12.29
C THR A 158 -4.57 -10.94 -12.98
N GLU A 159 -3.37 -10.42 -12.70
CA GLU A 159 -2.85 -9.25 -13.39
C GLU A 159 -2.67 -9.51 -14.89
N ALA A 160 -2.09 -10.66 -15.28
CA ALA A 160 -1.94 -11.05 -16.69
C ALA A 160 -3.30 -11.10 -17.42
N PHE A 161 -4.30 -11.69 -16.77
CA PHE A 161 -5.66 -11.75 -17.27
C PHE A 161 -6.27 -10.35 -17.41
N GLY A 162 -6.11 -9.52 -16.38
CA GLY A 162 -6.54 -8.14 -16.34
C GLY A 162 -5.96 -7.28 -17.44
N LEU A 163 -4.64 -7.35 -17.67
CA LEU A 163 -3.97 -6.63 -18.75
C LEU A 163 -4.44 -7.13 -20.13
N SER A 164 -4.61 -8.45 -20.29
CA SER A 164 -5.10 -9.05 -21.53
C SER A 164 -6.52 -8.62 -21.90
N ILE A 165 -7.39 -8.44 -20.89
CA ILE A 165 -8.75 -7.93 -21.07
C ILE A 165 -8.76 -6.41 -21.20
N GLY A 166 -8.03 -5.71 -20.34
CA GLY A 166 -8.00 -4.24 -20.27
C GLY A 166 -7.60 -3.63 -21.60
N PHE A 167 -6.65 -4.23 -22.33
CA PHE A 167 -6.29 -3.79 -23.69
C PHE A 167 -7.41 -3.87 -24.72
N ARG A 168 -8.45 -4.67 -24.47
CA ARG A 168 -9.60 -4.82 -25.36
C ARG A 168 -10.75 -3.90 -25.00
N ILE A 169 -10.83 -3.50 -23.72
CA ILE A 169 -11.91 -2.67 -23.20
C ILE A 169 -11.53 -1.19 -23.27
N PHE A 170 -10.28 -0.86 -22.93
CA PHE A 170 -9.85 0.52 -22.79
C PHE A 170 -9.26 1.08 -24.07
N THR A 171 -9.61 2.34 -24.36
CA THR A 171 -8.96 3.11 -25.42
C THR A 171 -7.62 3.63 -24.91
N ILE A 172 -6.54 2.93 -25.27
CA ILE A 172 -5.19 3.28 -24.84
C ILE A 172 -4.60 4.26 -25.84
N ALA A 173 -4.23 5.44 -25.35
CA ALA A 173 -3.57 6.45 -26.16
C ALA A 173 -2.14 6.02 -26.51
N PRO A 174 -1.63 6.39 -27.70
CA PRO A 174 -0.21 6.27 -27.99
C PRO A 174 0.56 7.14 -26.99
N GLY A 175 1.68 6.63 -26.50
CA GLY A 175 2.52 7.36 -25.56
C GLY A 175 3.47 6.43 -24.82
N GLY A 176 4.55 7.01 -24.32
CA GLY A 176 5.56 6.33 -23.51
C GLY A 176 6.01 7.19 -22.34
N PRO A 177 7.13 6.82 -21.71
CA PRO A 177 7.73 7.62 -20.65
C PRO A 177 7.97 9.05 -21.14
N SER A 178 7.52 10.03 -20.36
CA SER A 178 7.76 11.46 -20.58
C SER A 178 7.57 12.23 -19.28
N ALA A 179 8.17 13.43 -19.18
CA ALA A 179 7.92 14.32 -18.04
C ALA A 179 6.44 14.63 -17.85
N SER A 180 5.70 14.89 -18.94
CA SER A 180 4.27 15.17 -18.89
C SER A 180 3.46 14.01 -18.33
N ALA A 181 3.72 12.77 -18.78
CA ALA A 181 3.03 11.60 -18.27
C ALA A 181 3.27 11.41 -16.76
N LEU A 182 4.51 11.58 -16.29
CA LEU A 182 4.84 11.55 -14.87
C LEU A 182 4.08 12.64 -14.08
N LEU A 183 4.02 13.87 -14.57
CA LEU A 183 3.27 14.94 -13.90
C LEU A 183 1.77 14.66 -13.86
N HIS A 184 1.22 14.05 -14.91
CA HIS A 184 -0.19 13.67 -14.94
C HIS A 184 -0.54 12.57 -13.92
N THR A 185 0.43 11.78 -13.44
CA THR A 185 0.17 10.80 -12.38
C THR A 185 -0.36 11.45 -11.09
N ILE A 186 -0.02 12.72 -10.82
CA ILE A 186 -0.45 13.46 -9.62
C ILE A 186 -1.97 13.56 -9.53
N TRP A 187 -2.65 13.80 -10.65
CA TRP A 187 -4.12 13.90 -10.69
C TRP A 187 -4.79 12.61 -11.14
N ARG A 188 -4.11 11.77 -11.93
CA ARG A 188 -4.63 10.45 -12.33
C ARG A 188 -4.72 9.49 -11.15
N ALA A 189 -3.72 9.47 -10.27
CA ALA A 189 -3.70 8.58 -9.11
C ALA A 189 -4.90 8.73 -8.16
N PRO A 190 -5.27 9.93 -7.68
CA PRO A 190 -6.44 10.07 -6.81
C PRO A 190 -7.74 9.71 -7.54
N LEU A 191 -7.87 9.99 -8.84
CA LEU A 191 -9.06 9.60 -9.60
C LEU A 191 -9.13 8.07 -9.80
N PHE A 192 -7.98 7.45 -10.10
CA PHE A 192 -7.82 5.99 -10.12
C PHE A 192 -8.22 5.38 -8.78
N ASP A 193 -7.68 5.92 -7.68
CA ASP A 193 -7.94 5.44 -6.32
C ASP A 193 -9.41 5.59 -5.94
N VAL A 194 -10.12 6.65 -6.38
CA VAL A 194 -11.57 6.77 -6.18
C VAL A 194 -12.33 5.64 -6.90
N GLY A 195 -12.04 5.37 -8.17
CA GLY A 195 -12.74 4.30 -8.90
C GLY A 195 -12.40 2.90 -8.38
N LEU A 196 -11.13 2.66 -8.05
CA LEU A 196 -10.69 1.42 -7.42
C LEU A 196 -11.36 1.22 -6.07
N ASP A 197 -11.32 2.22 -5.21
CA ASP A 197 -11.84 2.11 -3.85
C ASP A 197 -13.38 1.99 -3.86
N LEU A 198 -14.09 2.51 -4.87
CA LEU A 198 -15.52 2.26 -5.09
C LEU A 198 -15.80 0.77 -5.32
N GLY A 199 -15.05 0.15 -6.23
CA GLY A 199 -15.16 -1.28 -6.52
C GLY A 199 -14.85 -2.11 -5.29
N PHE A 200 -13.73 -1.80 -4.62
CA PHE A 200 -13.28 -2.50 -3.44
C PHE A 200 -14.28 -2.37 -2.30
N TYR A 201 -14.70 -1.15 -1.94
CA TYR A 201 -15.69 -0.87 -0.91
C TYR A 201 -16.96 -1.69 -1.12
N THR A 202 -17.49 -1.68 -2.35
CA THR A 202 -18.74 -2.37 -2.69
C THR A 202 -18.61 -3.88 -2.51
N PHE A 203 -17.54 -4.47 -3.06
CA PHE A 203 -17.28 -5.90 -2.94
C PHE A 203 -17.04 -6.30 -1.49
N HIS A 204 -16.15 -5.60 -0.80
CA HIS A 204 -15.72 -5.89 0.55
C HIS A 204 -16.88 -5.79 1.55
N ARG A 205 -17.68 -4.73 1.47
CA ARG A 205 -18.92 -4.59 2.26
C ARG A 205 -19.89 -5.72 1.96
N THR A 206 -20.04 -6.12 0.70
CA THR A 206 -20.94 -7.21 0.31
C THR A 206 -20.50 -8.55 0.91
N CYS A 207 -19.20 -8.85 0.88
CA CYS A 207 -18.63 -10.02 1.54
C CYS A 207 -18.93 -10.01 3.04
N HIS A 208 -18.72 -8.90 3.74
CA HIS A 208 -18.98 -8.83 5.18
C HIS A 208 -20.45 -8.83 5.58
N LYS A 209 -21.35 -8.36 4.70
CA LYS A 209 -22.80 -8.43 4.94
C LYS A 209 -23.40 -9.80 4.59
N ASN A 210 -22.77 -10.56 3.71
CA ASN A 210 -23.23 -11.90 3.31
C ASN A 210 -22.31 -13.00 3.88
N ARG A 211 -22.84 -13.77 4.83
CA ARG A 211 -22.08 -14.84 5.52
C ARG A 211 -21.47 -15.89 4.57
N GLN A 212 -22.11 -16.22 3.45
CA GLN A 212 -21.57 -17.20 2.51
C GLN A 212 -20.38 -16.62 1.73
N LEU A 213 -20.53 -15.41 1.19
CA LEU A 213 -19.46 -14.72 0.48
C LEU A 213 -18.26 -14.46 1.37
N TYR A 214 -18.47 -14.05 2.63
CA TYR A 214 -17.40 -13.96 3.63
C TYR A 214 -16.63 -15.28 3.72
N ARG A 215 -17.34 -16.39 4.02
CA ARG A 215 -16.70 -17.68 4.26
C ARG A 215 -15.94 -18.23 3.06
N TRP A 216 -16.43 -17.99 1.85
CA TRP A 216 -15.85 -18.57 0.63
C TRP A 216 -14.73 -17.72 0.03
N ILE A 217 -14.79 -16.40 0.20
CA ILE A 217 -13.91 -15.50 -0.55
C ILE A 217 -12.95 -14.73 0.36
N HIS A 218 -13.45 -14.22 1.48
CA HIS A 218 -12.77 -13.17 2.24
C HIS A 218 -12.31 -13.62 3.64
N ALA A 219 -12.80 -14.75 4.14
CA ALA A 219 -12.40 -15.28 5.43
C ALA A 219 -10.90 -15.57 5.49
N GLU A 220 -10.30 -16.05 4.38
CA GLU A 220 -8.85 -16.31 4.26
C GLU A 220 -8.03 -15.06 4.59
N HIS A 221 -8.39 -13.92 4.00
CA HIS A 221 -7.75 -12.63 4.27
C HIS A 221 -7.77 -12.25 5.76
N HIS A 222 -8.89 -12.52 6.45
CA HIS A 222 -9.01 -12.30 7.90
C HIS A 222 -8.37 -13.39 8.76
N THR A 223 -7.98 -14.53 8.19
CA THR A 223 -7.57 -15.68 9.00
C THR A 223 -6.16 -15.51 9.54
N ASP A 224 -5.24 -14.95 8.77
CA ASP A 224 -3.80 -14.86 9.13
C ASP A 224 -3.37 -13.51 9.69
N VAL A 225 -4.33 -12.63 9.95
CA VAL A 225 -4.11 -11.26 10.43
C VAL A 225 -3.38 -11.23 11.77
N ALA A 226 -2.23 -10.56 11.80
CA ALA A 226 -1.53 -10.17 13.02
C ALA A 226 -1.12 -11.33 13.95
N LYS A 227 -1.16 -12.58 13.48
CA LYS A 227 -0.85 -13.78 14.30
C LYS A 227 0.59 -13.80 14.79
N GLU A 228 1.52 -13.41 13.93
CA GLU A 228 2.95 -13.54 14.21
C GLU A 228 3.50 -12.35 15.00
N TYR A 229 2.99 -11.14 14.72
CA TYR A 229 3.54 -9.89 15.24
C TYR A 229 2.61 -9.09 16.15
N GLY A 230 1.36 -9.50 16.31
CA GLY A 230 0.35 -8.69 16.99
C GLY A 230 -0.09 -7.46 16.17
N GLN A 231 0.46 -7.27 14.98
CA GLN A 231 0.08 -6.28 13.99
C GLN A 231 0.15 -6.87 12.59
N LEU A 232 -0.64 -6.30 11.67
CA LEU A 232 -0.64 -6.64 10.26
C LEU A 232 0.74 -6.41 9.64
N VAL A 233 1.08 -7.15 8.58
CA VAL A 233 2.32 -6.97 7.83
C VAL A 233 2.11 -6.99 6.31
N ALA A 234 3.04 -6.39 5.54
CA ALA A 234 2.83 -6.12 4.12
C ALA A 234 2.45 -7.35 3.27
N HIS A 235 3.13 -8.48 3.43
CA HIS A 235 2.87 -9.68 2.64
C HIS A 235 1.53 -10.36 2.97
N GLU A 236 0.96 -10.15 4.16
CA GLU A 236 -0.37 -10.67 4.50
C GLU A 236 -1.45 -10.09 3.58
N THR A 237 -1.19 -8.93 2.97
CA THR A 237 -2.12 -8.34 1.99
C THR A 237 -2.31 -9.22 0.75
N TYR A 238 -1.32 -10.02 0.37
CA TYR A 238 -1.41 -10.95 -0.75
C TYR A 238 -1.70 -12.40 -0.32
N SER A 239 -2.00 -12.62 0.95
CA SER A 239 -2.61 -13.86 1.43
C SER A 239 -4.13 -13.82 1.22
N ILE A 240 -4.54 -13.70 -0.05
CA ILE A 240 -5.94 -13.60 -0.49
C ILE A 240 -6.32 -14.78 -1.38
N SER A 241 -7.62 -15.01 -1.50
CA SER A 241 -8.13 -16.02 -2.44
C SER A 241 -8.03 -15.52 -3.89
N THR A 242 -8.01 -16.43 -4.86
CA THR A 242 -8.02 -16.04 -6.29
C THR A 242 -9.27 -15.23 -6.66
N ILE A 243 -10.42 -15.52 -6.04
CA ILE A 243 -11.66 -14.79 -6.29
C ILE A 243 -11.57 -13.35 -5.76
N GLU A 244 -10.93 -13.17 -4.60
CA GLU A 244 -10.64 -11.84 -4.06
C GLU A 244 -9.63 -11.07 -4.91
N ALA A 245 -8.59 -11.74 -5.42
CA ALA A 245 -7.68 -11.12 -6.39
C ALA A 245 -8.43 -10.64 -7.65
N LEU A 246 -9.36 -11.46 -8.18
CA LEU A 246 -10.20 -11.09 -9.32
C LEU A 246 -11.14 -9.91 -9.03
N SER A 247 -11.65 -9.77 -7.80
CA SER A 247 -12.48 -8.62 -7.43
C SER A 247 -11.66 -7.33 -7.29
N ILE A 248 -10.42 -7.43 -6.80
CA ILE A 248 -9.46 -6.31 -6.80
C ILE A 248 -9.15 -5.90 -8.25
N LEU A 249 -8.93 -6.87 -9.16
CA LEU A 249 -8.80 -6.57 -10.59
C LEU A 249 -10.03 -5.84 -11.14
N GLY A 250 -11.24 -6.32 -10.84
CA GLY A 250 -12.47 -5.63 -11.25
C GLY A 250 -12.52 -4.19 -10.75
N SER A 251 -12.01 -3.94 -9.55
CA SER A 251 -11.87 -2.60 -8.99
C SER A 251 -10.85 -1.74 -9.76
N TYR A 252 -9.72 -2.31 -10.19
CA TYR A 252 -8.76 -1.61 -11.05
C TYR A 252 -9.41 -1.18 -12.37
N LEU A 253 -10.25 -2.03 -12.96
CA LEU A 253 -10.96 -1.69 -14.20
C LEU A 253 -11.89 -0.48 -14.01
N ILE A 254 -12.58 -0.37 -12.88
CA ILE A 254 -13.40 0.80 -12.54
C ILE A 254 -12.53 2.05 -12.39
N GLY A 255 -11.37 1.94 -11.73
CA GLY A 255 -10.40 3.03 -11.63
C GLY A 255 -9.90 3.54 -12.99
N PHE A 256 -9.58 2.61 -13.89
CA PHE A 256 -9.15 2.94 -15.24
C PHE A 256 -10.26 3.57 -16.09
N GLU A 257 -11.49 3.04 -16.00
CA GLU A 257 -12.65 3.61 -16.68
C GLU A 257 -12.88 5.06 -16.23
N LEU A 258 -12.82 5.32 -14.91
CA LEU A 258 -13.03 6.66 -14.36
C LEU A 258 -11.99 7.67 -14.87
N ILE A 259 -10.71 7.27 -14.99
CA ILE A 259 -9.70 8.13 -15.61
C ILE A 259 -9.96 8.30 -17.10
N GLY A 260 -10.27 7.22 -17.82
CA GLY A 260 -10.48 7.22 -19.26
C GLY A 260 -11.61 8.13 -19.72
N VAL A 261 -12.65 8.30 -18.89
CA VAL A 261 -13.73 9.26 -19.11
C VAL A 261 -13.25 10.72 -19.06
N VAL A 262 -12.20 11.01 -18.27
CA VAL A 262 -11.65 12.36 -18.11
C VAL A 262 -10.58 12.67 -19.16
N LEU A 263 -9.60 11.77 -19.33
CA LEU A 263 -8.53 11.92 -20.31
C LEU A 263 -8.02 10.55 -20.75
N PRO A 264 -7.67 10.40 -22.05
CA PRO A 264 -6.92 9.23 -22.50
C PRO A 264 -5.64 9.03 -21.71
N TYR A 265 -5.26 7.76 -21.54
CA TYR A 265 -4.04 7.35 -20.86
C TYR A 265 -3.29 6.31 -21.68
N SER A 266 -1.97 6.29 -21.53
CA SER A 266 -1.05 5.43 -22.26
C SER A 266 -0.74 4.13 -21.50
N LEU A 267 0.00 3.22 -22.15
CA LEU A 267 0.58 2.04 -21.48
C LEU A 267 1.53 2.42 -20.34
N PHE A 268 2.23 3.56 -20.46
CA PHE A 268 3.10 4.05 -19.40
C PHE A 268 2.30 4.52 -18.19
N ASP A 269 1.19 5.23 -18.41
CA ASP A 269 0.28 5.63 -17.33
C ASP A 269 -0.29 4.41 -16.60
N MET A 270 -0.66 3.36 -17.34
CA MET A 270 -1.10 2.10 -16.76
C MET A 270 0.00 1.46 -15.90
N ALA A 271 1.25 1.43 -16.38
CA ALA A 271 2.37 0.90 -15.60
C ALA A 271 2.60 1.69 -14.29
N CYS A 272 2.54 3.03 -14.34
CA CYS A 272 2.62 3.88 -13.15
C CYS A 272 1.47 3.60 -12.17
N LEU A 273 0.22 3.59 -12.64
CA LEU A 273 -0.96 3.45 -11.78
C LEU A 273 -1.09 2.04 -11.17
N VAL A 274 -0.78 0.98 -11.93
CA VAL A 274 -0.76 -0.39 -11.38
C VAL A 274 0.37 -0.56 -10.36
N SER A 275 1.56 0.01 -10.61
CA SER A 275 2.67 -0.08 -9.65
C SER A 275 2.40 0.73 -8.38
N TRP A 276 1.75 1.89 -8.52
CA TRP A 276 1.21 2.65 -7.40
C TRP A 276 0.19 1.81 -6.63
N ALA A 277 -0.72 1.15 -7.35
CA ALA A 277 -1.73 0.31 -6.74
C ALA A 277 -1.15 -0.80 -5.90
N HIS A 278 -0.16 -1.51 -6.43
CA HIS A 278 0.51 -2.58 -5.70
C HIS A 278 1.26 -2.05 -4.47
N THR A 279 1.90 -0.89 -4.60
CA THR A 279 2.62 -0.26 -3.48
C THR A 279 1.69 0.12 -2.34
N VAL A 280 0.56 0.77 -2.65
CA VAL A 280 -0.45 1.11 -1.63
C VAL A 280 -1.08 -0.15 -1.02
N GLU A 281 -1.39 -1.16 -1.84
CA GLU A 281 -1.96 -2.42 -1.37
C GLU A 281 -1.01 -3.08 -0.36
N LEU A 282 0.25 -3.32 -0.76
CA LEU A 282 1.27 -3.93 0.08
C LEU A 282 1.52 -3.14 1.37
N LEU A 283 1.47 -1.81 1.32
CA LEU A 283 1.67 -0.98 2.50
C LEU A 283 0.42 -0.84 3.37
N GLY A 284 -0.77 -1.22 2.89
CA GLY A 284 -2.06 -1.13 3.61
C GLY A 284 -2.10 -1.85 4.95
N HIS A 285 -1.23 -2.84 5.13
CA HIS A 285 -1.09 -3.62 6.36
C HIS A 285 0.07 -3.15 7.25
N THR A 286 0.73 -2.04 6.92
CA THR A 286 1.91 -1.52 7.63
C THR A 286 1.58 -0.23 8.36
N GLU A 287 2.47 0.23 9.24
CA GLU A 287 2.31 1.54 9.91
C GLU A 287 2.24 2.72 8.92
N LEU A 288 2.78 2.56 7.71
CA LEU A 288 2.74 3.57 6.67
C LEU A 288 1.39 3.60 5.92
N SER A 289 0.65 2.49 5.88
CA SER A 289 -0.63 2.26 5.17
C SER A 289 -0.68 2.52 3.66
N TRP A 290 0.15 3.40 3.13
CA TRP A 290 0.14 3.82 1.73
C TRP A 290 1.57 4.02 1.24
N SER A 291 2.22 5.06 1.77
CA SER A 291 3.59 5.50 1.50
C SER A 291 3.97 6.50 2.61
N PRO A 292 5.23 6.94 2.72
CA PRO A 292 5.51 8.17 3.45
C PRO A 292 4.68 9.34 2.88
N ASN A 293 4.33 10.30 3.75
CA ASN A 293 3.53 11.45 3.34
C ASN A 293 4.24 12.29 2.27
N GLY A 294 3.47 12.98 1.43
CA GLY A 294 4.02 13.86 0.41
C GLY A 294 4.46 13.18 -0.89
N HIS A 295 4.14 11.89 -1.07
CA HIS A 295 4.33 11.23 -2.37
C HIS A 295 3.43 11.92 -3.41
N PRO A 296 3.94 12.28 -4.62
CA PRO A 296 3.16 13.06 -5.59
C PRO A 296 1.82 12.43 -5.97
N MET A 297 1.74 11.09 -6.07
CA MET A 297 0.51 10.37 -6.38
C MET A 297 -0.50 10.31 -5.21
N ARG A 298 -0.10 10.70 -4.00
CA ARG A 298 -0.92 10.68 -2.77
C ARG A 298 -1.37 12.08 -2.32
N ILE A 299 -0.67 13.13 -2.76
CA ILE A 299 -0.77 14.47 -2.15
C ILE A 299 -2.20 15.02 -2.13
N ILE A 300 -2.99 14.75 -3.18
CA ILE A 300 -4.38 15.22 -3.27
C ILE A 300 -5.26 14.52 -2.23
N ALA A 301 -5.09 13.21 -2.03
CA ALA A 301 -5.83 12.46 -1.00
C ALA A 301 -5.47 12.95 0.40
N GLU A 302 -4.18 13.22 0.65
CA GLU A 302 -3.69 13.78 1.92
C GLU A 302 -4.26 15.18 2.21
N TRP A 303 -4.23 16.08 1.23
CA TRP A 303 -4.77 17.45 1.40
C TRP A 303 -6.27 17.45 1.65
N CYS A 304 -6.99 16.50 1.07
CA CYS A 304 -8.42 16.32 1.30
C CYS A 304 -8.74 15.55 2.61
N GLY A 305 -7.73 15.05 3.34
CA GLY A 305 -7.93 14.23 4.54
C GLY A 305 -8.72 12.94 4.26
N LEU A 306 -8.51 12.37 3.06
CA LEU A 306 -9.21 11.19 2.58
C LEU A 306 -8.37 9.91 2.70
N GLU A 307 -7.09 10.00 3.05
CA GLU A 307 -6.22 8.83 3.17
C GLU A 307 -6.70 7.87 4.27
N LEU A 308 -6.76 6.57 3.95
CA LEU A 308 -7.01 5.51 4.93
C LEU A 308 -5.70 5.12 5.60
N LYS A 309 -5.69 5.20 6.93
CA LYS A 309 -4.52 4.96 7.78
C LYS A 309 -4.50 3.53 8.29
N GLY A 310 -3.31 3.03 8.63
CA GLY A 310 -3.13 1.64 9.08
C GLY A 310 -3.96 1.32 10.33
N ALA A 311 -4.14 2.29 11.22
CA ALA A 311 -5.01 2.15 12.39
C ALA A 311 -6.50 2.00 12.03
N GLU A 312 -6.95 2.64 10.95
CA GLU A 312 -8.35 2.56 10.46
C GLU A 312 -8.61 1.20 9.79
N HIS A 313 -7.64 0.70 9.01
CA HIS A 313 -7.71 -0.66 8.47
C HIS A 313 -7.62 -1.73 9.57
N THR A 314 -6.75 -1.54 10.56
CA THR A 314 -6.69 -2.42 11.73
C THR A 314 -8.02 -2.45 12.49
N MET A 315 -8.70 -1.29 12.58
CA MET A 315 -10.04 -1.22 13.15
C MET A 315 -10.99 -2.13 12.36
N HIS A 316 -10.97 -2.11 11.02
CA HIS A 316 -11.80 -3.01 10.20
C HIS A 316 -11.63 -4.49 10.61
N HIS A 317 -10.41 -4.98 10.78
CA HIS A 317 -10.18 -6.35 11.24
C HIS A 317 -10.72 -6.62 12.66
N GLN A 318 -10.83 -5.59 13.51
CA GLN A 318 -11.42 -5.70 14.86
C GLN A 318 -12.95 -5.60 14.85
N LYS A 319 -13.53 -4.76 13.99
CA LYS A 319 -14.98 -4.61 13.77
C LYS A 319 -15.26 -4.75 12.27
N PRO A 320 -15.43 -5.99 11.76
CA PRO A 320 -15.51 -6.26 10.31
C PRO A 320 -16.77 -5.71 9.62
N LEU A 321 -17.60 -4.92 10.29
CA LEU A 321 -18.79 -4.28 9.74
C LEU A 321 -18.64 -2.76 9.56
N SER A 322 -17.39 -2.28 9.53
CA SER A 322 -17.00 -0.87 9.40
C SER A 322 -15.68 -0.74 8.65
N ASN A 323 -15.36 0.45 8.12
CA ASN A 323 -14.14 0.74 7.37
C ASN A 323 -13.88 -0.25 6.21
N PHE A 324 -14.81 -0.33 5.26
CA PHE A 324 -14.72 -1.29 4.15
C PHE A 324 -13.80 -0.84 3.01
N SER A 325 -13.44 0.44 2.97
CA SER A 325 -12.54 0.94 1.95
C SER A 325 -11.12 0.44 2.19
N LYS A 326 -10.29 0.42 1.17
CA LYS A 326 -8.88 0.01 1.29
C LYS A 326 -7.93 1.20 1.27
N ARG A 327 -8.28 2.22 0.47
CA ARG A 327 -7.38 3.33 0.15
C ARG A 327 -7.89 4.61 0.73
N LEU A 328 -9.13 4.98 0.40
CA LEU A 328 -9.69 6.25 0.79
C LEU A 328 -10.73 6.01 1.87
N THR A 329 -10.84 6.92 2.83
CA THR A 329 -11.96 6.92 3.79
C THR A 329 -13.25 7.47 3.16
N LEU A 330 -13.21 7.80 1.86
CA LEU A 330 -14.26 8.51 1.12
C LEU A 330 -15.61 7.76 1.18
N PHE A 331 -15.65 6.51 0.74
CA PHE A 331 -16.92 5.77 0.67
C PHE A 331 -17.42 5.36 2.04
N ASP A 332 -16.52 5.06 2.98
CA ASP A 332 -16.91 4.85 4.37
C ASP A 332 -17.57 6.09 5.00
N LYS A 333 -17.05 7.29 4.71
CA LYS A 333 -17.66 8.55 5.16
C LYS A 333 -19.00 8.80 4.46
N ILE A 334 -19.09 8.62 3.14
CA ILE A 334 -20.32 8.83 2.36
C ILE A 334 -21.45 7.92 2.84
N PHE A 335 -21.15 6.64 3.09
CA PHE A 335 -22.15 5.64 3.46
C PHE A 335 -22.31 5.42 4.97
N GLY A 336 -21.64 6.22 5.80
CA GLY A 336 -21.74 6.13 7.26
C GLY A 336 -21.20 4.82 7.83
N THR A 337 -20.20 4.22 7.19
CA THR A 337 -19.51 3.01 7.67
C THR A 337 -18.12 3.30 8.22
N TYR A 338 -17.70 4.57 8.25
CA TYR A 338 -16.46 5.00 8.89
C TYR A 338 -16.54 4.89 10.41
N GLU A 339 -15.59 4.18 10.99
CA GLU A 339 -15.39 4.03 12.43
C GLU A 339 -13.98 4.51 12.78
N PRO A 340 -13.83 5.56 13.60
CA PRO A 340 -12.52 6.06 13.96
C PRO A 340 -11.75 5.05 14.84
N PRO A 341 -10.41 4.99 14.75
CA PRO A 341 -9.62 4.15 15.64
C PRO A 341 -9.85 4.56 17.11
N THR A 342 -10.24 3.62 17.97
CA THR A 342 -10.43 3.92 19.40
C THR A 342 -9.11 4.36 20.06
N ALA A 343 -9.02 5.63 20.46
CA ALA A 343 -7.84 6.23 21.10
C ALA A 343 -7.35 5.48 22.36
N GLY A 344 -8.20 4.66 22.99
CA GLY A 344 -7.90 3.92 24.22
C GLY A 344 -7.47 2.45 24.07
N LYS A 345 -7.61 1.81 22.89
CA LYS A 345 -7.38 0.35 22.76
C LYS A 345 -6.10 -0.05 22.02
N LEU A 346 -5.41 0.87 21.34
CA LEU A 346 -4.06 0.61 20.81
C LEU A 346 -3.05 0.30 21.93
N LYS A 347 -3.24 0.86 23.15
CA LYS A 347 -2.47 0.50 24.36
C LYS A 347 -2.76 -0.92 24.87
N ALA A 348 -3.94 -1.49 24.54
CA ALA A 348 -4.35 -2.80 25.05
C ALA A 348 -3.90 -3.95 24.13
N ALA A 349 -3.76 -3.73 22.82
CA ALA A 349 -3.24 -4.75 21.90
C ALA A 349 -1.80 -5.17 22.25
N GLY A 350 -0.95 -4.24 22.68
CA GLY A 350 0.38 -4.56 23.21
C GLY A 350 0.36 -5.33 24.54
N ASN A 351 -0.65 -5.13 25.39
CA ASN A 351 -0.74 -5.73 26.73
C ASN A 351 -1.53 -7.05 26.78
N VAL A 352 -2.50 -7.26 25.87
CA VAL A 352 -3.30 -8.50 25.79
C VAL A 352 -2.46 -9.67 25.26
N ILE A 353 -1.46 -9.40 24.43
CA ILE A 353 -0.52 -10.42 23.90
C ILE A 353 0.47 -10.87 24.99
N VAL A 354 0.86 -9.98 25.90
CA VAL A 354 1.69 -10.35 27.08
C VAL A 354 0.89 -11.21 28.06
N ALA A 355 -0.41 -10.96 28.24
CA ALA A 355 -1.26 -11.75 29.13
C ALA A 355 -1.55 -13.17 28.60
N THR A 356 -1.69 -13.34 27.28
CA THR A 356 -1.95 -14.65 26.66
C THR A 356 -0.71 -15.54 26.57
N LYS A 357 0.50 -14.97 26.52
CA LYS A 357 1.75 -15.74 26.70
C LYS A 357 1.96 -16.25 28.12
N ARG A 358 1.37 -15.61 29.15
CA ARG A 358 1.48 -16.05 30.55
C ARG A 358 0.50 -17.15 30.94
N MET A 359 -0.54 -17.42 30.15
CA MET A 359 -1.52 -18.49 30.40
C MET A 359 -1.20 -19.84 29.73
N LYS A 360 -0.05 -19.98 29.04
CA LYS A 360 0.44 -21.28 28.53
C LYS A 360 1.58 -21.88 29.36
N ALA A 361 1.77 -21.39 30.59
CA ALA A 361 2.77 -21.90 31.54
C ALA A 361 2.15 -22.43 32.84
N TYR A 362 0.90 -22.91 32.79
CA TYR A 362 0.28 -23.75 33.81
C TYR A 362 -0.45 -24.92 33.15
#